data_AF-X0W675-F1
#
_entry.id   AF-X0W675-F1
#
_cell.length_a   1.000
_cell.length_b   1.000
_cell.length_c   1.000
_cell.angle_alpha   90.00
_cell.angle_beta   90.00
_cell.angle_gamma   90.00
#
_symmetry.space_group_name_H-M   'P 1'
#
loop_
_entity.id
_entity.type
_entity.pdbx_description
1 polymer ?
#
loop_
_entity_poly.entity_id
_entity_poly.type
_entity_poly.pdbx_seq_one_letter_code
_entity_poly.pdbx_strand_id
1 'polypeptide(L)'
;ALQSDKSAVDSDLEAAEAQLTALQAQVADLQQQVADLIAQYEFTGLSTAEMAETIVENYHATHVYSTWDMFVCSDMASEVWNMLKAQGINARVVVGNIDTVTPITDILQSDHAWVLAEISPEEYLALETTAGYVVTRSENSLYYHGWYFDSPADLKSNNDLIKEHNLRVEFRNQINVEIANVAILHDNSTTQQEADEYLAVYNKLVELRTAQETLINQLKEQISQLATQLQ
;
A
#
# COMPACT_ATOMS: atom_id res chain seq x y z
N ALA A 1 46.59 -10.34 60.58
CA ALA A 1 47.14 -10.94 59.35
C ALA A 1 46.19 -12.04 58.87
N LEU A 2 46.27 -13.28 59.36
CA LEU A 2 45.41 -14.39 58.89
C LEU A 2 43.90 -14.14 58.90
N GLN A 3 43.38 -13.43 59.92
CA GLN A 3 41.95 -13.17 60.05
C GLN A 3 41.46 -11.99 59.19
N SER A 4 42.34 -11.05 58.84
CA SER A 4 42.05 -9.96 57.89
C SER A 4 42.17 -10.42 56.45
N ASP A 5 43.06 -11.37 56.15
CA ASP A 5 43.22 -11.93 54.81
C ASP A 5 42.01 -12.81 54.45
N LYS A 6 41.44 -13.52 55.42
CA LYS A 6 40.21 -14.30 55.22
C LYS A 6 39.00 -13.41 54.89
N SER A 7 38.80 -12.31 55.62
CA SER A 7 37.63 -11.44 55.36
C SER A 7 37.70 -10.74 54.01
N ALA A 8 38.91 -10.42 53.53
CA ALA A 8 39.10 -9.86 52.20
C ALA A 8 38.73 -10.87 51.11
N VAL A 9 39.19 -12.13 51.26
CA VAL A 9 38.84 -13.22 50.33
C VAL A 9 37.34 -13.51 50.33
N ASP A 10 36.70 -13.55 51.50
CA ASP A 10 35.25 -13.78 51.61
C ASP A 10 34.46 -12.64 50.91
N SER A 11 34.90 -11.38 51.07
CA SER A 11 34.29 -10.23 50.38
C SER A 11 34.48 -10.26 48.86
N ASP A 12 35.67 -10.67 48.39
CA ASP A 12 35.96 -10.80 46.96
C ASP A 12 35.14 -11.94 46.34
N LEU A 13 34.92 -13.03 47.09
CA LEU A 13 34.08 -14.14 46.69
C LEU A 13 32.61 -13.72 46.53
N GLU A 14 32.05 -13.01 47.52
CA GLU A 14 30.67 -12.49 47.45
C GLU A 14 30.49 -11.53 46.25
N ALA A 15 31.48 -10.65 46.01
CA ALA A 15 31.45 -9.75 44.86
C ALA A 15 31.51 -10.51 43.53
N ALA A 16 32.35 -11.55 43.44
CA ALA A 16 32.45 -12.38 42.25
C ALA A 16 31.16 -13.19 42.00
N GLU A 17 30.52 -13.71 43.04
CA GLU A 17 29.24 -14.43 42.95
C GLU A 17 28.10 -13.51 42.47
N ALA A 18 28.05 -12.28 43.00
CA ALA A 18 27.10 -11.27 42.54
C ALA A 18 27.32 -10.90 41.06
N GLN A 19 28.58 -10.74 40.65
CA GLN A 19 28.92 -10.44 39.26
C GLN A 19 28.59 -11.62 38.32
N LEU A 20 28.84 -12.86 38.75
CA LEU A 20 28.47 -14.06 37.99
C LEU A 20 26.96 -14.13 37.79
N THR A 21 26.18 -13.87 38.84
CA THR A 21 24.71 -13.85 38.77
C THR A 21 24.22 -12.78 37.80
N ALA A 22 24.79 -11.57 37.84
CA ALA A 22 24.43 -10.50 36.91
C ALA A 22 24.78 -10.85 35.45
N LEU A 23 25.95 -11.43 35.21
CA LEU A 23 26.36 -11.89 33.87
C LEU A 23 25.47 -13.02 33.37
N GLN A 24 25.05 -13.95 34.23
CA GLN A 24 24.12 -15.02 33.86
C GLN A 24 22.75 -14.45 33.43
N ALA A 25 22.24 -13.45 34.14
CA ALA A 25 21.01 -12.76 33.74
C ALA A 25 21.17 -12.04 32.40
N GLN A 26 22.30 -11.37 32.16
CA GLN A 26 22.58 -10.71 30.89
C GLN A 26 22.71 -11.71 29.72
N VAL A 27 23.33 -12.87 29.95
CA VAL A 27 23.42 -13.93 28.94
C VAL A 27 22.04 -14.46 28.59
N ALA A 28 21.16 -14.67 29.58
CA ALA A 28 19.79 -15.12 29.33
C ALA A 28 18.99 -14.07 28.51
N ASP A 29 19.14 -12.79 28.84
CA ASP A 29 18.51 -11.69 28.09
C ASP A 29 19.01 -11.62 26.64
N LEU A 30 20.33 -11.68 26.43
CA LEU A 30 20.91 -11.72 25.08
C LEU A 30 20.50 -12.96 24.29
N GLN A 31 20.39 -14.12 24.95
CA GLN A 31 19.90 -15.34 24.32
C GLN A 31 18.45 -15.19 23.86
N GLN A 32 17.60 -14.52 24.65
CA GLN A 32 16.24 -14.22 24.25
C GLN A 32 16.20 -13.25 23.07
N GLN A 33 16.97 -12.15 23.11
CA GLN A 33 17.05 -11.21 21.99
C GLN A 33 17.53 -11.87 20.69
N VAL A 34 18.52 -12.77 20.77
CA VAL A 34 18.99 -13.55 19.61
C VAL A 34 17.90 -14.49 19.11
N ALA A 35 17.16 -15.16 20.00
CA ALA A 35 16.05 -16.03 19.60
C ALA A 35 14.93 -15.24 18.90
N ASP A 36 14.59 -14.05 19.40
CA ASP A 36 13.59 -13.17 18.80
C ASP A 36 14.04 -12.67 17.41
N LEU A 37 15.31 -12.29 17.27
CA LEU A 37 15.93 -11.93 15.98
C LEU A 37 15.95 -13.11 14.99
N ILE A 38 16.25 -14.32 15.47
CA ILE A 38 16.20 -15.53 14.64
C ILE A 38 14.77 -15.76 14.17
N ALA A 39 13.77 -15.70 15.04
CA ALA A 39 12.37 -15.86 14.64
C ALA A 39 11.92 -14.80 13.61
N GLN A 40 12.50 -13.59 13.66
CA GLN A 40 12.18 -12.52 12.72
C GLN A 40 12.81 -12.70 11.33
N TYR A 41 14.00 -13.31 11.23
CA TYR A 41 14.80 -13.31 10.00
C TYR A 41 15.20 -14.71 9.48
N GLU A 42 14.98 -15.77 10.25
CA GLU A 42 15.26 -17.14 9.86
C GLU A 42 13.97 -17.87 9.51
N PHE A 43 13.72 -18.01 8.20
CA PHE A 43 12.54 -18.71 7.68
C PHE A 43 12.75 -20.22 7.51
N THR A 44 13.83 -20.78 8.08
CA THR A 44 14.20 -22.20 7.91
C THR A 44 13.12 -23.12 8.49
N GLY A 45 12.54 -23.98 7.65
CA GLY A 45 11.56 -24.98 8.07
C GLY A 45 10.11 -24.51 8.08
N LEU A 46 9.85 -23.23 7.78
CA LEU A 46 8.50 -22.73 7.54
C LEU A 46 7.98 -23.19 6.17
N SER A 47 6.67 -23.43 6.10
CA SER A 47 5.95 -23.50 4.84
C SER A 47 5.90 -22.12 4.16
N THR A 48 5.60 -22.09 2.86
CA THR A 48 5.43 -20.84 2.11
C THR A 48 4.36 -19.93 2.73
N ALA A 49 3.27 -20.51 3.24
CA ALA A 49 2.19 -19.76 3.88
C ALA A 49 2.67 -19.12 5.20
N GLU A 50 3.30 -19.89 6.08
CA GLU A 50 3.84 -19.38 7.35
C GLU A 50 4.92 -18.32 7.11
N MET A 51 5.75 -18.49 6.08
CA MET A 51 6.74 -17.49 5.69
C MET A 51 6.08 -16.18 5.21
N ALA A 52 5.04 -16.26 4.39
CA ALA A 52 4.31 -15.09 3.90
C ALA A 52 3.58 -14.33 5.03
N GLU A 53 2.96 -15.07 5.96
CA GLU A 53 2.35 -14.53 7.18
C GLU A 53 3.40 -13.82 8.06
N THR A 54 4.52 -14.48 8.34
CA THR A 54 5.62 -13.90 9.12
C THR A 54 6.15 -12.61 8.49
N ILE A 55 6.26 -12.57 7.15
CA ILE A 55 6.71 -11.37 6.42
C ILE A 55 5.74 -10.21 6.63
N VAL A 56 4.43 -10.41 6.45
CA VAL A 56 3.45 -9.31 6.56
C VAL A 56 3.31 -8.81 8.00
N GLU A 57 3.34 -9.71 8.98
CA GLU A 57 3.31 -9.37 10.41
C GLU A 57 4.53 -8.53 10.81
N ASN A 58 5.74 -8.99 10.47
CA ASN A 58 6.98 -8.27 10.78
C ASN A 58 7.08 -6.93 10.05
N TYR A 59 6.59 -6.87 8.81
CA TYR A 59 6.55 -5.64 8.05
C TYR A 59 5.66 -4.60 8.74
N HIS A 60 4.43 -4.98 9.10
CA HIS A 60 3.50 -4.09 9.82
C HIS A 60 4.05 -3.65 11.19
N ALA A 61 4.73 -4.54 11.91
CA ALA A 61 5.34 -4.20 13.20
C ALA A 61 6.47 -3.14 13.09
N THR A 62 7.05 -2.96 11.90
CA THR A 62 8.21 -2.09 11.67
C THR A 62 7.93 -0.87 10.79
N HIS A 63 6.76 -0.81 10.14
CA HIS A 63 6.36 0.25 9.21
C HIS A 63 5.01 0.84 9.61
N VAL A 64 4.86 2.16 9.42
CA VAL A 64 3.64 2.89 9.83
C VAL A 64 2.98 3.51 8.61
N TYR A 65 1.70 3.21 8.43
CA TYR A 65 0.85 3.85 7.43
C TYR A 65 0.73 5.36 7.70
N SER A 66 0.94 6.19 6.68
CA SER A 66 0.93 7.64 6.83
C SER A 66 0.39 8.33 5.58
N THR A 67 -0.80 8.93 5.70
CA THR A 67 -1.36 9.78 4.64
C THR A 67 -0.65 11.13 4.51
N TRP A 68 0.15 11.51 5.50
CA TRP A 68 0.84 12.79 5.54
C TRP A 68 2.10 12.81 4.67
N ASP A 69 2.91 11.76 4.74
CA ASP A 69 4.09 11.58 3.88
C ASP A 69 3.77 10.77 2.61
N MET A 70 2.50 10.42 2.41
CA MET A 70 1.97 9.65 1.29
C MET A 70 2.46 8.19 1.25
N PHE A 71 2.87 7.62 2.38
CA PHE A 71 3.14 6.20 2.53
C PHE A 71 1.86 5.42 2.82
N VAL A 72 1.24 4.92 1.74
CA VAL A 72 -0.11 4.33 1.78
C VAL A 72 -0.10 2.86 1.36
N CYS A 73 -1.29 2.26 1.22
CA CYS A 73 -1.47 0.83 0.96
C CYS A 73 -0.69 0.35 -0.27
N SER A 74 -0.58 1.15 -1.33
CA SER A 74 0.19 0.80 -2.53
C SER A 74 1.70 0.68 -2.28
N ASP A 75 2.25 1.52 -1.41
CA ASP A 75 3.69 1.49 -1.05
C ASP A 75 3.96 0.28 -0.17
N MET A 76 3.11 0.08 0.85
CA MET A 76 3.20 -1.08 1.74
C MET A 76 3.08 -2.41 1.01
N ALA A 77 2.10 -2.52 0.09
CA ALA A 77 1.94 -3.70 -0.75
C ALA A 77 3.15 -3.92 -1.67
N SER A 78 3.74 -2.86 -2.21
CA SER A 78 4.94 -2.93 -3.05
C SER A 78 6.17 -3.45 -2.28
N GLU A 79 6.35 -3.02 -1.03
CA GLU A 79 7.46 -3.46 -0.19
C GLU A 79 7.29 -4.91 0.28
N VAL A 80 6.10 -5.30 0.75
CA VAL A 80 5.81 -6.69 1.11
C VAL A 80 5.97 -7.62 -0.11
N TRP A 81 5.52 -7.19 -1.29
CA TRP A 81 5.75 -7.93 -2.53
C TRP A 81 7.24 -8.17 -2.78
N ASN A 82 8.08 -7.14 -2.63
CA ASN A 82 9.53 -7.27 -2.80
C ASN A 82 10.15 -8.24 -1.77
N MET A 83 9.68 -8.20 -0.52
CA MET A 83 10.14 -9.11 0.54
C MET A 83 9.81 -10.57 0.20
N LEU A 84 8.60 -10.85 -0.28
CA LEU A 84 8.20 -12.19 -0.75
C LEU A 84 9.07 -12.67 -1.91
N LYS A 85 9.28 -11.81 -2.92
CA LYS A 85 10.14 -12.13 -4.06
C LYS A 85 11.57 -12.46 -3.63
N ALA A 86 12.11 -11.77 -2.63
CA ALA A 86 13.44 -12.04 -2.09
C ALA A 86 13.55 -13.44 -1.46
N GLN A 87 12.44 -14.00 -0.97
CA GLN A 87 12.36 -15.38 -0.46
C GLN A 87 12.02 -16.41 -1.55
N GLY A 88 11.90 -16.01 -2.81
CA GLY A 88 11.52 -16.89 -3.91
C GLY A 88 10.03 -17.22 -3.98
N ILE A 89 9.19 -16.51 -3.22
CA ILE A 89 7.74 -16.65 -3.26
C ILE A 89 7.20 -15.86 -4.44
N ASN A 90 6.33 -16.45 -5.25
CA ASN A 90 5.61 -15.71 -6.29
C ASN A 90 4.52 -14.88 -5.62
N ALA A 91 4.38 -13.63 -6.05
CA ALA A 91 3.41 -12.71 -5.46
C ALA A 91 2.84 -11.79 -6.53
N ARG A 92 1.63 -11.28 -6.27
CA ARG A 92 0.95 -10.28 -7.09
C ARG A 92 0.51 -9.14 -6.20
N VAL A 93 0.69 -7.90 -6.66
CA VAL A 93 0.08 -6.75 -5.98
C VAL A 93 -1.32 -6.58 -6.55
N VAL A 94 -2.31 -6.46 -5.69
CA VAL A 94 -3.72 -6.37 -6.06
C VAL A 94 -4.28 -5.05 -5.61
N VAL A 95 -5.14 -4.46 -6.44
CA VAL A 95 -5.96 -3.29 -6.11
C VAL A 95 -7.44 -3.61 -6.25
N GLY A 96 -8.24 -3.03 -5.39
CA GLY A 96 -9.68 -3.22 -5.39
C GLY A 96 -10.38 -2.45 -4.28
N ASN A 97 -11.57 -2.92 -3.92
CA ASN A 97 -12.32 -2.42 -2.77
C ASN A 97 -12.80 -3.61 -1.94
N ILE A 98 -12.40 -3.64 -0.66
CA ILE A 98 -12.65 -4.75 0.27
C ILE A 98 -13.81 -4.49 1.24
N ASP A 99 -14.36 -3.27 1.23
CA ASP A 99 -15.41 -2.80 2.15
C ASP A 99 -16.80 -2.73 1.50
N THR A 100 -16.93 -3.22 0.26
CA THR A 100 -18.21 -3.32 -0.44
C THR A 100 -18.95 -4.63 -0.15
N VAL A 101 -20.22 -4.72 -0.59
CA VAL A 101 -20.98 -5.98 -0.55
C VAL A 101 -20.65 -6.89 -1.74
N THR A 102 -20.26 -6.30 -2.87
CA THR A 102 -19.96 -7.01 -4.13
C THR A 102 -18.67 -6.48 -4.74
N PRO A 103 -17.93 -7.31 -5.50
CA PRO A 103 -16.75 -6.85 -6.24
C PRO A 103 -17.08 -5.65 -7.13
N ILE A 104 -16.19 -4.66 -7.11
CA ILE A 104 -16.24 -3.52 -8.04
C ILE A 104 -15.94 -3.99 -9.47
N THR A 105 -16.48 -3.28 -10.46
CA THR A 105 -16.34 -3.62 -11.89
C THR A 105 -15.50 -2.61 -12.67
N ASP A 106 -15.12 -1.50 -12.05
CA ASP A 106 -14.25 -0.47 -12.61
C ASP A 106 -13.07 -0.26 -11.66
N ILE A 107 -11.85 -0.44 -12.16
CA ILE A 107 -10.61 -0.29 -11.39
C ILE A 107 -10.46 1.13 -10.81
N LEU A 108 -11.09 2.13 -11.43
CA LEU A 108 -11.13 3.50 -10.90
C LEU A 108 -11.89 3.63 -9.57
N GLN A 109 -12.64 2.59 -9.17
CA GLN A 109 -13.33 2.50 -7.87
C GLN A 109 -12.47 1.83 -6.79
N SER A 110 -11.25 1.39 -7.14
CA SER A 110 -10.33 0.81 -6.17
C SER A 110 -9.87 1.87 -5.17
N ASP A 111 -9.91 1.52 -3.89
CA ASP A 111 -9.45 2.37 -2.79
C ASP A 111 -8.41 1.68 -1.90
N HIS A 112 -8.12 0.41 -2.17
CA HIS A 112 -7.19 -0.38 -1.37
C HIS A 112 -6.22 -1.20 -2.22
N ALA A 113 -5.05 -1.50 -1.64
CA ALA A 113 -4.02 -2.34 -2.24
C ALA A 113 -3.47 -3.35 -1.23
N TRP A 114 -3.28 -4.59 -1.67
CA TRP A 114 -2.78 -5.70 -0.85
C TRP A 114 -1.94 -6.66 -1.70
N VAL A 115 -1.46 -7.75 -1.11
CA VAL A 115 -0.65 -8.74 -1.82
C VAL A 115 -1.30 -10.12 -1.80
N LEU A 116 -1.25 -10.83 -2.92
CA LEU A 116 -1.53 -12.27 -2.99
C LEU A 116 -0.21 -13.02 -3.12
N ALA A 117 0.14 -13.85 -2.13
CA ALA A 117 1.31 -14.72 -2.16
C ALA A 117 0.91 -16.13 -2.63
N GLU A 118 1.60 -16.68 -3.62
CA GLU A 118 1.39 -18.05 -4.09
C GLU A 118 2.00 -19.05 -3.09
N ILE A 119 1.16 -19.74 -2.33
CA ILE A 119 1.58 -20.68 -1.26
C ILE A 119 1.71 -22.12 -1.77
N SER A 120 1.01 -22.45 -2.84
CA SER A 120 1.17 -23.66 -3.65
C SER A 120 0.77 -23.32 -5.09
N PRO A 121 1.09 -24.15 -6.11
CA PRO A 121 0.77 -23.82 -7.50
C PRO A 121 -0.69 -23.41 -7.69
N GLU A 122 -0.91 -22.17 -8.14
CA GLU A 122 -2.23 -21.53 -8.33
C GLU A 122 -3.06 -21.29 -7.06
N GLU A 123 -2.50 -21.55 -5.87
CA GLU A 123 -3.12 -21.29 -4.58
C GLU A 123 -2.51 -20.04 -3.93
N TYR A 124 -3.36 -19.06 -3.62
CA TYR A 124 -2.92 -17.76 -3.12
C TYR A 124 -3.42 -17.50 -1.70
N LEU A 125 -2.58 -16.86 -0.89
CA LEU A 125 -2.91 -16.31 0.42
C LEU A 125 -2.92 -14.78 0.33
N ALA A 126 -4.01 -14.15 0.77
CA ALA A 126 -4.07 -12.69 0.81
C ALA A 126 -3.39 -12.15 2.05
N LEU A 127 -2.54 -11.15 1.87
CA LEU A 127 -1.79 -10.48 2.91
C LEU A 127 -2.28 -9.03 3.01
N GLU A 128 -2.96 -8.72 4.11
CA GLU A 128 -3.37 -7.35 4.43
C GLU A 128 -2.18 -6.57 4.96
N THR A 129 -1.50 -5.86 4.06
CA THR A 129 -0.21 -5.23 4.38
C THR A 129 -0.31 -4.03 5.31
N THR A 130 -1.46 -3.35 5.34
CA THR A 130 -1.64 -2.17 6.19
C THR A 130 -1.91 -2.55 7.64
N ALA A 131 -2.47 -3.74 7.87
CA ALA A 131 -2.84 -4.21 9.21
C ALA A 131 -2.06 -5.46 9.67
N GLY A 132 -1.20 -6.02 8.82
CA GLY A 132 -0.21 -7.02 9.23
C GLY A 132 -0.75 -8.42 9.43
N TYR A 133 -1.83 -8.81 8.75
CA TYR A 133 -2.42 -10.15 8.90
C TYR A 133 -2.77 -10.78 7.56
N VAL A 134 -3.08 -12.08 7.59
CA VAL A 134 -3.55 -12.81 6.41
C VAL A 134 -5.08 -12.87 6.38
N VAL A 135 -5.65 -12.95 5.18
CA VAL A 135 -7.10 -13.06 4.99
C VAL A 135 -7.41 -14.25 4.11
N THR A 136 -8.22 -15.17 4.62
CA THR A 136 -8.72 -16.31 3.84
C THR A 136 -9.93 -15.91 3.01
N ARG A 137 -10.17 -16.64 1.93
CA ARG A 137 -11.34 -16.41 1.05
C ARG A 137 -12.68 -16.54 1.79
N SER A 138 -12.75 -17.35 2.84
CA SER A 138 -13.93 -17.51 3.69
C SER A 138 -14.18 -16.33 4.62
N GLU A 139 -13.12 -15.62 5.04
CA GLU A 139 -13.24 -14.44 5.89
C GLU A 139 -13.67 -13.22 5.09
N ASN A 140 -12.99 -12.97 3.96
CA ASN A 140 -13.40 -11.95 3.01
C ASN A 140 -12.99 -12.33 1.58
N SER A 141 -13.97 -12.73 0.78
CA SER A 141 -13.73 -13.11 -0.61
C SER A 141 -13.26 -11.95 -1.50
N LEU A 142 -13.46 -10.68 -1.10
CA LEU A 142 -13.08 -9.51 -1.89
C LEU A 142 -11.57 -9.35 -2.03
N TYR A 143 -10.78 -9.85 -1.08
CA TYR A 143 -9.31 -9.93 -1.20
C TYR A 143 -8.83 -10.81 -2.38
N TYR A 144 -9.74 -11.59 -2.95
CA TYR A 144 -9.47 -12.46 -4.08
C TYR A 144 -10.17 -11.98 -5.36
N HIS A 145 -10.63 -10.72 -5.38
CA HIS A 145 -11.19 -10.04 -6.52
C HIS A 145 -10.50 -8.68 -6.72
N GLY A 146 -10.52 -8.17 -7.95
CA GLY A 146 -9.91 -6.88 -8.29
C GLY A 146 -8.97 -7.02 -9.47
N TRP A 147 -7.95 -6.18 -9.50
CA TRP A 147 -6.95 -6.17 -10.55
C TRP A 147 -5.57 -6.36 -9.97
N TYR A 148 -4.75 -7.15 -10.63
CA TYR A 148 -3.39 -7.40 -10.19
C TYR A 148 -2.34 -6.88 -11.16
N PHE A 149 -1.18 -6.64 -10.57
CA PHE A 149 0.06 -6.24 -11.22
C PHE A 149 1.15 -7.24 -10.89
N ASP A 150 1.94 -7.58 -11.89
CA ASP A 150 3.07 -8.51 -11.73
C ASP A 150 4.27 -7.84 -11.07
N SER A 151 4.32 -6.50 -11.03
CA SER A 151 5.39 -5.76 -10.38
C SER A 151 4.93 -4.44 -9.74
N PRO A 152 5.63 -3.95 -8.71
CA PRO A 152 5.44 -2.59 -8.18
C PRO A 152 5.60 -1.48 -9.22
N ALA A 153 6.40 -1.70 -10.27
CA ALA A 153 6.59 -0.71 -11.33
C ALA A 153 5.32 -0.54 -12.18
N ASP A 154 4.60 -1.63 -12.43
CA ASP A 154 3.32 -1.60 -13.17
C ASP A 154 2.22 -0.95 -12.31
N LEU A 155 2.16 -1.28 -11.02
CA LEU A 155 1.26 -0.61 -10.08
C LEU A 155 1.53 0.90 -10.04
N LYS A 156 2.80 1.30 -9.92
CA LYS A 156 3.19 2.71 -9.90
C LYS A 156 2.77 3.44 -11.18
N SER A 157 3.00 2.80 -12.34
CA SER A 157 2.58 3.34 -13.63
C SER A 157 1.06 3.50 -13.70
N ASN A 158 0.30 2.55 -13.15
CA ASN A 158 -1.17 2.67 -13.05
C ASN A 158 -1.58 3.83 -12.12
N ASN A 159 -0.99 3.93 -10.93
CA ASN A 159 -1.27 5.01 -9.98
C ASN A 159 -1.03 6.40 -10.60
N ASP A 160 0.03 6.56 -11.40
CA ASP A 160 0.31 7.79 -12.12
C ASP A 160 -0.79 8.11 -13.16
N LEU A 161 -1.28 7.11 -13.89
CA LEU A 161 -2.40 7.27 -14.83
C LEU A 161 -3.72 7.60 -14.13
N ILE A 162 -4.03 6.96 -13.01
CA ILE A 162 -5.23 7.25 -12.21
C ILE A 162 -5.18 8.68 -11.68
N LYS A 163 -4.02 9.11 -11.18
CA LYS A 163 -3.82 10.49 -10.72
C LYS A 163 -4.07 11.50 -11.83
N GLU A 164 -3.51 11.26 -13.01
CA GLU A 164 -3.71 12.11 -14.18
C GLU A 164 -5.18 12.10 -14.64
N HIS A 165 -5.83 10.93 -14.65
CA HIS A 165 -7.25 10.79 -14.96
C HIS A 165 -8.10 11.65 -14.02
N ASN A 166 -7.85 11.56 -12.71
CA ASN A 166 -8.61 12.30 -11.70
C ASN A 166 -8.42 13.82 -11.83
N LEU A 167 -7.19 14.27 -12.07
CA LEU A 167 -6.90 15.68 -12.34
C LEU A 167 -7.65 16.20 -13.57
N ARG A 168 -7.69 15.42 -14.66
CA ARG A 168 -8.43 15.81 -15.87
C ARG A 168 -9.93 15.82 -15.67
N VAL A 169 -10.47 14.86 -14.90
CA VAL A 169 -11.87 14.85 -14.50
C VAL A 169 -12.23 16.11 -13.74
N GLU A 170 -11.38 16.55 -12.82
CA GLU A 170 -11.55 17.80 -12.08
C GLU A 170 -11.53 19.02 -13.00
N PHE A 171 -10.54 19.14 -13.88
CA PHE A 171 -10.49 20.24 -14.86
C PHE A 171 -11.71 20.27 -15.78
N ARG A 172 -12.16 19.11 -16.28
CA ARG A 172 -13.36 18.99 -17.10
C ARG A 172 -14.61 19.45 -16.33
N ASN A 173 -14.70 19.16 -15.03
CA ASN A 173 -15.80 19.62 -14.19
C ASN A 173 -15.75 21.14 -13.98
N GLN A 174 -14.57 21.73 -13.76
CA GLN A 174 -14.41 23.18 -13.67
C GLN A 174 -14.79 23.89 -14.98
N ILE A 175 -14.38 23.34 -16.13
CA ILE A 175 -14.79 23.85 -17.45
C ILE A 175 -16.32 23.83 -17.60
N ASN A 176 -17.00 22.78 -17.15
CA ASN A 176 -18.46 22.72 -17.20
C ASN A 176 -19.13 23.83 -16.37
N VAL A 177 -18.57 24.18 -15.21
CA VAL A 177 -19.05 25.30 -14.40
C VAL A 177 -18.86 26.62 -15.16
N GLU A 178 -17.70 26.84 -15.77
CA GLU A 178 -17.45 28.06 -16.54
C GLU A 178 -18.32 28.17 -17.80
N ILE A 179 -18.58 27.04 -18.49
CA ILE A 179 -19.54 26.99 -19.61
C ILE A 179 -20.91 27.49 -19.15
N ALA A 180 -21.39 27.03 -17.99
CA ALA A 180 -22.67 27.46 -17.45
C ALA A 180 -22.68 28.95 -17.08
N ASN A 181 -21.60 29.45 -16.47
CA ASN A 181 -21.46 30.86 -16.12
C ASN A 181 -21.47 31.76 -17.37
N VAL A 182 -20.70 31.40 -18.40
CA VAL A 182 -20.61 32.17 -19.65
C VAL A 182 -21.95 32.16 -20.39
N ALA A 183 -22.69 31.04 -20.36
CA ALA A 183 -24.04 30.99 -20.94
C ALA A 183 -25.00 31.96 -20.23
N ILE A 184 -24.95 32.06 -18.90
CA ILE A 184 -25.76 33.03 -18.14
C ILE A 184 -25.38 34.47 -18.50
N LEU A 185 -24.09 34.76 -18.68
CA LEU A 185 -23.63 36.09 -19.09
C LEU A 185 -24.09 36.45 -20.51
N HIS A 186 -24.00 35.49 -21.44
CA HIS A 186 -24.54 35.63 -22.79
C HIS A 186 -26.05 35.96 -22.76
N ASP A 187 -26.84 35.20 -22.02
CA ASP A 187 -28.31 35.37 -21.99
C ASP A 187 -28.75 36.68 -21.32
N ASN A 188 -27.91 37.23 -20.43
CA ASN A 188 -28.15 38.51 -19.76
C ASN A 188 -27.45 39.69 -20.44
N SER A 189 -26.81 39.49 -21.59
CA SER A 189 -26.08 40.55 -22.29
C SER A 189 -27.03 41.66 -22.73
N THR A 190 -26.60 42.90 -22.54
CA THR A 190 -27.42 44.08 -22.89
C THR A 190 -27.18 44.57 -24.31
N THR A 191 -26.12 44.07 -24.96
CA THR A 191 -25.75 44.40 -26.33
C THR A 191 -25.41 43.14 -27.12
N GLN A 192 -25.61 43.18 -28.44
CA GLN A 192 -25.22 42.07 -29.32
C GLN A 192 -23.71 41.82 -29.28
N GLN A 193 -22.91 42.88 -29.20
CA GLN A 193 -21.44 42.74 -29.14
C GLN A 193 -21.01 41.94 -27.91
N GLU A 194 -21.57 42.25 -26.74
CA GLU A 194 -21.30 41.52 -25.50
C GLU A 194 -21.74 40.05 -25.59
N ALA A 195 -22.92 39.79 -26.16
CA ALA A 195 -23.38 38.44 -26.42
C ALA A 195 -22.43 37.67 -27.35
N ASP A 196 -21.98 38.28 -28.44
CA ASP A 196 -21.04 37.67 -29.39
C ASP A 196 -19.68 37.35 -28.73
N GLU A 197 -19.20 38.20 -27.83
CA GLU A 197 -17.98 37.96 -27.05
C GLU A 197 -18.13 36.75 -26.12
N TYR A 198 -19.23 36.64 -25.37
CA TYR A 198 -19.48 35.47 -24.52
C TYR A 198 -19.71 34.20 -25.33
N LEU A 199 -20.38 34.28 -26.48
CA LEU A 199 -20.56 33.13 -27.38
C LEU A 199 -19.21 32.61 -27.87
N ALA A 200 -18.26 33.50 -28.20
CA ALA A 200 -16.92 33.10 -28.60
C ALA A 200 -16.16 32.40 -27.47
N VAL A 201 -16.29 32.85 -26.22
CA VAL A 201 -15.71 32.18 -25.04
C VAL A 201 -16.36 30.83 -24.80
N TYR A 202 -17.69 30.76 -24.86
CA TYR A 202 -18.46 29.53 -24.71
C TYR A 202 -17.98 28.44 -25.68
N ASN A 203 -17.85 28.79 -26.97
CA ASN A 203 -17.41 27.85 -28.00
C ASN A 203 -16.00 27.28 -27.69
N LYS A 204 -15.06 28.13 -27.25
CA LYS A 204 -13.72 27.68 -26.85
C LYS A 204 -13.74 26.76 -25.63
N LEU A 205 -14.58 27.05 -24.64
CA LEU A 205 -14.72 26.20 -23.46
C LEU A 205 -15.32 24.83 -23.82
N VAL A 206 -16.29 24.79 -24.73
CA VAL A 206 -16.85 23.53 -25.26
C VAL A 206 -15.78 22.71 -25.98
N GLU A 207 -14.98 23.34 -26.85
CA GLU A 207 -13.85 22.67 -27.51
C GLU A 207 -12.86 22.10 -26.50
N LEU A 208 -12.48 22.89 -25.48
CA LEU A 208 -11.56 22.45 -24.44
C LEU A 208 -12.13 21.29 -23.62
N ARG A 209 -13.43 21.32 -23.27
CA ARG A 209 -14.10 20.22 -22.57
C ARG A 209 -14.02 18.93 -23.39
N THR A 210 -14.34 19.00 -24.68
CA THR A 210 -14.29 17.83 -25.58
C THR A 210 -12.87 17.28 -25.73
N ALA A 211 -11.85 18.14 -25.74
CA ALA A 211 -10.46 17.71 -25.71
C ALA A 211 -10.11 16.97 -24.40
N GLN A 212 -10.57 17.47 -23.24
CA GLN A 212 -10.37 16.77 -21.95
C GLN A 212 -11.09 15.42 -21.91
N GLU A 213 -12.34 15.35 -22.41
CA GLU A 213 -13.09 14.09 -22.49
C GLU A 213 -12.37 13.03 -23.32
N THR A 214 -11.75 13.44 -24.43
CA THR A 214 -10.93 12.55 -25.27
C THR A 214 -9.74 11.99 -24.49
N LEU A 215 -9.02 12.85 -23.77
CA LEU A 215 -7.84 12.45 -22.97
C LEU A 215 -8.23 11.56 -21.79
N ILE A 216 -9.34 11.87 -21.11
CA ILE A 216 -9.90 11.04 -20.03
C ILE A 216 -10.19 9.63 -20.55
N ASN A 217 -10.84 9.50 -21.71
CA ASN A 217 -11.15 8.19 -22.29
C ASN A 217 -9.89 7.42 -22.71
N GLN A 218 -8.86 8.10 -23.22
CA GLN A 218 -7.57 7.48 -23.51
C GLN A 218 -6.87 6.95 -22.26
N LEU A 219 -6.92 7.71 -21.16
CA LEU A 219 -6.34 7.27 -19.88
C LEU A 219 -7.09 6.06 -19.32
N LYS A 220 -8.42 6.05 -19.41
CA LYS A 220 -9.22 4.89 -19.00
C LYS A 220 -8.80 3.61 -19.72
N GLU A 221 -8.62 3.69 -21.03
CA GLU A 221 -8.14 2.56 -21.83
C GLU A 221 -6.74 2.10 -21.39
N GLN A 222 -5.80 3.03 -21.17
CA GLN A 222 -4.45 2.69 -20.69
C GLN A 222 -4.46 2.05 -19.31
N ILE A 223 -5.28 2.56 -18.39
CA ILE A 223 -5.45 2.01 -17.04
C ILE A 223 -5.98 0.56 -17.12
N SER A 224 -6.97 0.32 -17.97
CA SER A 224 -7.50 -1.04 -18.18
C SER A 224 -6.50 -2.00 -18.84
N GLN A 225 -5.55 -1.49 -19.64
CA GLN A 225 -4.53 -2.31 -20.31
C GLN A 225 -3.38 -2.73 -19.40
N LEU A 226 -3.02 -1.92 -18.39
CA LEU A 226 -1.95 -2.24 -17.45
C LEU A 226 -2.34 -3.25 -16.37
N ALA A 227 -3.64 -3.44 -16.15
CA ALA A 227 -4.18 -4.20 -15.04
C ALA A 227 -4.80 -5.50 -15.54
N THR A 228 -4.43 -6.63 -14.95
CA THR A 228 -5.10 -7.90 -15.24
C THR A 228 -6.17 -8.18 -14.20
N GLN A 229 -7.40 -8.45 -14.63
CA GLN A 229 -8.48 -8.78 -13.70
C GLN A 229 -8.25 -10.16 -13.08
N LEU A 230 -8.39 -10.26 -11.76
CA LEU A 230 -8.48 -11.54 -11.07
C LEU A 230 -9.78 -12.23 -11.48
N GLN A 231 -9.67 -13.48 -11.94
CA GLN A 231 -10.81 -14.35 -12.28
C GLN A 231 -11.29 -15.14 -11.06
#